data_AF-A0A165ZTF5-F1
#
_entry.id   AF-A0A165ZTF5-F1
#
_cell.length_a   1.000
_cell.length_b   1.000
_cell.length_c   1.000
_cell.angle_alpha   90.00
_cell.angle_beta   90.00
_cell.angle_gamma   90.00
#
_symmetry.space_group_name_H-M   'P 1'
#
loop_
_entity.id
_entity.type
_entity.pdbx_description
1 polymer ?
#
loop_
_entity_poly.entity_id
_entity_poly.type
_entity_poly.pdbx_seq_one_letter_code
_entity_poly.pdbx_strand_id
1 'polypeptide(L)'
;VPGVQKVKSSIRQAKRLLAKDNIPADLRLETERRLKALEGDLEAAERSRKERTMVLRYRRVKFFDKQKLCRKIAKTKKLLSSAETRDADRPVLEDTLFSLRVDLNYVLNYPKLEPYIALFPSGEDANAD
;
A
#
# COMPACT_ATOMS: atom_id res chain seq x y z
N VAL A 1 18.68 13.21 -5.33
CA VAL A 1 18.92 12.47 -4.07
C VAL A 1 20.01 11.43 -4.31
N PRO A 2 21.06 11.34 -3.46
CA PRO A 2 22.10 10.32 -3.59
C PRO A 2 21.49 8.91 -3.61
N GLY A 3 22.01 8.00 -4.43
CA GLY A 3 21.52 6.62 -4.45
C GLY A 3 21.72 5.91 -3.10
N VAL A 4 20.87 4.93 -2.78
CA VAL A 4 20.88 4.18 -1.51
C VAL A 4 22.28 3.68 -1.13
N GLN A 5 23.07 3.22 -2.10
CA GLN A 5 24.44 2.76 -1.86
C GLN A 5 25.38 3.87 -1.39
N LYS A 6 25.23 5.09 -1.93
CA LYS A 6 26.00 6.27 -1.49
C LYS A 6 25.61 6.69 -0.07
N VAL A 7 24.32 6.63 0.26
CA VAL A 7 23.83 6.87 1.63
C VAL A 7 24.42 5.85 2.60
N LYS A 8 24.36 4.55 2.29
CA LYS A 8 24.98 3.49 3.10
C LYS A 8 26.50 3.68 3.27
N SER A 9 27.18 4.10 2.21
CA SER A 9 28.61 4.43 2.30
C SER A 9 28.89 5.60 3.23
N SER A 10 28.08 6.66 3.15
CA SER A 10 28.21 7.85 4.00
C SER A 10 27.94 7.54 5.47
N ILE A 11 26.94 6.71 5.77
CA ILE A 11 26.67 6.20 7.12
C ILE A 11 27.89 5.46 7.68
N ARG A 12 28.48 4.54 6.91
CA ARG A 12 29.68 3.80 7.34
C ARG A 12 30.86 4.74 7.60
N GLN A 13 31.06 5.75 6.76
CA GLN A 13 32.11 6.75 6.93
C GLN A 13 31.88 7.58 8.20
N ALA A 14 30.65 8.04 8.45
CA ALA A 14 30.30 8.77 9.66
C ALA A 14 30.50 7.93 10.93
N LYS A 15 30.08 6.65 10.93
CA LYS A 15 30.32 5.73 12.05
C LYS A 15 31.82 5.49 12.30
N ARG A 16 32.60 5.33 11.24
CA ARG A 16 34.07 5.21 11.33
C ARG A 16 34.72 6.48 11.88
N LEU A 17 34.20 7.66 11.52
CA LEU A 17 34.71 8.91 12.04
C LEU A 17 34.44 9.01 13.54
N LEU A 18 33.21 8.73 13.99
CA LEU A 18 32.81 8.75 15.41
C LEU A 18 33.54 7.73 16.28
N ALA A 19 34.03 6.63 15.70
CA ALA A 19 34.79 5.60 16.40
C ALA A 19 36.25 5.99 16.70
N LYS A 20 36.73 7.16 16.24
CA LYS A 20 38.09 7.64 16.56
C LYS A 20 38.11 8.28 17.95
N ASP A 21 39.18 8.07 18.70
CA ASP A 21 39.29 8.58 20.07
C ASP A 21 39.46 10.11 20.13
N ASN A 22 40.20 10.68 19.17
CA ASN A 22 40.67 12.07 19.22
C ASN A 22 39.94 12.98 18.23
N ILE A 23 38.63 13.17 18.44
CA ILE A 23 37.75 14.01 17.60
C ILE A 23 37.34 15.26 18.38
N PRO A 24 37.43 16.47 17.79
CA PRO A 24 36.88 17.69 18.38
C PRO A 24 35.39 17.54 18.71
N ALA A 25 34.95 18.14 19.82
CA ALA A 25 33.57 18.05 20.30
C ALA A 25 32.54 18.55 19.26
N ASP A 26 32.84 19.69 18.61
CA ASP A 26 31.96 20.27 17.59
C ASP A 26 31.77 19.34 16.39
N LEU A 27 32.88 18.74 15.92
CA LEU A 27 32.86 17.79 14.81
C LEU A 27 32.12 16.50 15.18
N ARG A 28 32.24 16.03 16.44
CA ARG A 28 31.49 14.87 16.93
C ARG A 28 29.99 15.14 16.88
N LEU A 29 29.53 16.28 17.43
CA LEU A 29 28.12 16.68 17.43
C LEU A 29 27.56 16.84 16.00
N GLU A 30 28.32 17.46 15.10
CA GLU A 30 27.91 17.60 13.70
C GLU A 30 27.79 16.23 13.01
N THR A 31 28.77 15.35 13.25
CA THR A 31 28.79 14.01 12.64
C THR A 31 27.64 13.14 13.16
N GLU A 32 27.29 13.23 14.44
CA GLU A 32 26.12 12.55 15.02
C GLU A 32 24.80 13.04 14.42
N ARG A 33 24.63 14.35 14.29
CA ARG A 33 23.45 14.95 13.63
C ARG A 33 23.35 14.48 12.18
N ARG A 34 24.46 14.51 11.45
CA ARG A 34 24.54 14.03 10.07
C ARG A 34 24.24 12.53 9.97
N LEU A 35 24.77 11.73 10.89
CA LEU A 35 24.52 10.29 10.94
C LEU A 35 23.02 10.01 11.09
N LYS A 36 22.36 10.67 12.04
CA LYS A 36 20.92 10.53 12.27
C LYS A 36 20.10 10.93 11.04
N ALA A 37 20.48 12.00 10.36
CA ALA A 37 19.82 12.42 9.12
C ALA A 37 19.98 11.36 8.01
N LEU A 38 21.19 10.84 7.82
CA LEU A 38 21.48 9.80 6.82
C LEU A 38 20.74 8.49 7.11
N GLU A 39 20.61 8.11 8.39
CA GLU A 39 19.84 6.93 8.80
C GLU A 39 18.35 7.11 8.49
N GLY A 40 17.77 8.28 8.75
CA GLY A 40 16.39 8.61 8.36
C GLY A 40 16.17 8.55 6.84
N ASP A 41 17.11 9.09 6.05
CA ASP A 41 17.06 9.03 4.58
C ASP A 41 17.10 7.58 4.08
N LEU A 42 17.92 6.74 4.71
CA LEU A 42 18.02 5.32 4.37
C LEU A 42 16.71 4.59 4.64
N GLU A 43 16.11 4.80 5.82
CA GLU A 43 14.83 4.18 6.19
C GLU A 43 13.69 4.60 5.26
N ALA A 44 13.64 5.88 4.86
CA ALA A 44 12.66 6.38 3.90
C ALA A 44 12.83 5.70 2.53
N ALA A 45 14.08 5.58 2.05
CA ALA A 45 14.38 4.92 0.79
C ALA A 45 14.05 3.41 0.81
N GLU A 46 14.34 2.73 1.92
CA GLU A 46 14.02 1.31 2.08
C GLU A 46 12.52 1.07 2.20
N ARG A 47 11.77 1.94 2.90
CA ARG A 47 10.30 1.93 2.91
C ARG A 47 9.73 2.10 1.51
N SER A 48 10.15 3.13 0.77
CA SER A 48 9.67 3.36 -0.60
C SER A 48 9.96 2.17 -1.52
N ARG A 49 11.12 1.51 -1.36
CA ARG A 49 11.44 0.29 -2.10
C ARG A 49 10.49 -0.85 -1.76
N LYS A 50 10.20 -1.09 -0.48
CA LYS A 50 9.25 -2.11 -0.02
C LYS A 50 7.85 -1.85 -0.57
N GLU A 51 7.37 -0.60 -0.50
CA GLU A 51 6.08 -0.20 -1.07
C GLU A 51 6.00 -0.50 -2.57
N ARG A 52 7.03 -0.13 -3.34
CA ARG A 52 7.07 -0.44 -4.78
C ARG A 52 6.99 -1.93 -5.05
N THR A 53 7.73 -2.74 -4.29
CA THR A 53 7.68 -4.20 -4.42
C THR A 53 6.30 -4.75 -4.12
N MET A 54 5.65 -4.30 -3.03
CA MET A 54 4.29 -4.73 -2.67
C MET A 54 3.26 -4.31 -3.71
N VAL A 55 3.34 -3.06 -4.19
CA VAL A 55 2.46 -2.56 -5.25
C VAL A 55 2.59 -3.43 -6.49
N LEU A 56 3.81 -3.73 -6.96
CA LEU A 56 3.99 -4.59 -8.14
C LEU A 56 3.48 -6.02 -7.91
N ARG A 57 3.73 -6.59 -6.73
CA ARG A 57 3.29 -7.94 -6.35
C ARG A 57 1.78 -8.08 -6.41
N TYR A 58 1.06 -7.13 -5.83
CA TYR A 58 -0.41 -7.20 -5.69
C TYR A 58 -1.18 -6.42 -6.76
N ARG A 59 -0.50 -5.67 -7.65
CA ARG A 59 -1.12 -4.85 -8.71
C ARG A 59 -2.15 -5.64 -9.50
N ARG A 60 -1.79 -6.86 -9.92
CA ARG A 60 -2.66 -7.71 -10.73
C ARG A 60 -3.89 -8.18 -9.95
N VAL A 61 -3.69 -8.65 -8.71
CA VAL A 61 -4.78 -9.11 -7.85
C VAL A 61 -5.76 -7.96 -7.55
N LYS A 62 -5.26 -6.81 -7.08
CA LYS A 62 -6.09 -5.62 -6.81
C LYS A 62 -6.81 -5.11 -8.06
N PHE A 63 -6.19 -5.23 -9.24
CA PHE A 63 -6.84 -4.86 -10.50
C PHE A 63 -8.06 -5.74 -10.78
N PHE A 64 -7.94 -7.06 -10.63
CA PHE A 64 -9.06 -7.97 -10.86
C PHE A 64 -10.17 -7.78 -9.81
N ASP A 65 -9.83 -7.62 -8.53
CA ASP A 65 -10.81 -7.34 -7.48
C ASP A 65 -11.57 -6.04 -7.77
N LYS A 66 -10.83 -4.97 -8.11
CA LYS A 66 -11.43 -3.68 -8.51
C LYS A 66 -12.37 -3.84 -9.71
N GLN A 67 -11.94 -4.58 -10.75
CA GLN A 67 -12.77 -4.80 -11.94
C GLN A 67 -14.03 -5.62 -11.63
N LYS A 68 -13.93 -6.68 -10.80
CA LYS A 68 -15.08 -7.45 -10.34
C LYS A 68 -16.06 -6.57 -9.57
N LEU A 69 -15.57 -5.76 -8.63
CA LEU A 69 -16.41 -4.83 -7.84
C LEU A 69 -17.06 -3.76 -8.71
N CYS A 70 -16.32 -3.11 -9.60
CA CYS A 70 -16.89 -2.12 -10.52
C CYS A 70 -18.04 -2.71 -11.36
N ARG A 71 -17.88 -3.95 -11.87
CA ARG A 71 -18.93 -4.65 -12.61
C ARG A 71 -20.14 -4.95 -11.74
N LYS A 72 -19.94 -5.48 -10.53
CA LYS A 72 -21.03 -5.75 -9.58
C LYS A 72 -21.79 -4.47 -9.22
N ILE A 73 -21.08 -3.38 -8.90
CA ILE A 73 -21.65 -2.06 -8.62
C ILE A 73 -22.49 -1.55 -9.80
N ALA A 74 -21.95 -1.63 -11.03
CA ALA A 74 -22.67 -1.21 -12.22
C ALA A 74 -23.96 -2.02 -12.43
N LYS A 75 -23.90 -3.35 -12.23
CA LYS A 75 -25.06 -4.25 -12.30
C LYS A 75 -26.12 -3.89 -11.25
N THR A 76 -25.72 -3.72 -9.99
CA THR A 76 -26.65 -3.38 -8.89
C THR A 76 -27.29 -2.00 -9.11
N LYS A 77 -26.53 -1.01 -9.57
CA LYS A 77 -27.08 0.31 -9.93
C LYS A 77 -28.10 0.21 -11.07
N LYS A 78 -27.79 -0.58 -12.12
CA LYS A 78 -28.72 -0.79 -13.23
C LYS A 78 -30.03 -1.43 -12.75
N LEU A 79 -29.94 -2.40 -11.84
CA LEU A 79 -31.12 -3.05 -11.26
C LEU A 79 -31.94 -2.06 -10.42
N LEU A 80 -31.29 -1.25 -9.57
CA LEU A 80 -31.99 -0.19 -8.81
C LEU A 80 -32.72 0.82 -9.71
N SER A 81 -32.18 1.12 -10.89
CA SER A 81 -32.82 2.00 -11.88
C SER A 81 -33.84 1.32 -12.78
N SER A 82 -33.94 -0.01 -12.75
CA SER A 82 -34.87 -0.75 -13.62
C SER A 82 -36.31 -0.56 -13.13
N ALA A 83 -37.23 -0.30 -14.07
CA ALA A 83 -38.66 -0.23 -13.79
C ALA A 83 -39.25 -1.59 -13.36
N GLU A 84 -38.57 -2.69 -13.67
CA GLU A 84 -38.99 -4.06 -13.33
C GLU A 84 -38.62 -4.47 -11.89
N THR A 85 -37.85 -3.65 -11.18
CA THR A 85 -37.42 -3.95 -9.82
C THR A 85 -38.56 -3.74 -8.84
N ARG A 86 -38.91 -4.79 -8.10
CA ARG A 86 -39.95 -4.73 -7.07
C ARG A 86 -39.49 -3.82 -5.93
N ASP A 87 -40.42 -3.02 -5.39
CA ASP A 87 -40.11 -2.11 -4.28
C ASP A 87 -39.60 -2.84 -3.03
N ALA A 88 -40.04 -4.08 -2.81
CA ALA A 88 -39.55 -4.94 -1.72
C ALA A 88 -38.06 -5.31 -1.86
N ASP A 89 -37.53 -5.36 -3.09
CA ASP A 89 -36.14 -5.77 -3.35
C ASP A 89 -35.17 -4.58 -3.31
N ARG A 90 -35.67 -3.34 -3.44
CA ARG A 90 -34.87 -2.11 -3.39
C ARG A 90 -33.98 -1.99 -2.14
N PRO A 91 -34.47 -2.18 -0.89
CA PRO A 91 -33.63 -2.04 0.30
C PRO A 91 -32.47 -3.04 0.31
N VAL A 92 -32.70 -4.27 -0.15
CA VAL A 92 -31.66 -5.30 -0.26
C VAL A 92 -30.59 -4.90 -1.28
N LEU A 93 -31.01 -4.33 -2.40
CA LEU A 93 -30.09 -3.86 -3.44
C LEU A 93 -29.29 -2.63 -3.01
N GLU A 94 -29.87 -1.72 -2.23
CA GLU A 94 -29.18 -0.57 -1.65
C GLU A 94 -28.11 -1.01 -0.64
N ASP A 95 -28.44 -1.96 0.24
CA ASP A 95 -27.49 -2.53 1.20
C ASP A 95 -26.36 -3.30 0.50
N THR A 96 -26.70 -4.06 -0.54
CA THR A 96 -25.72 -4.71 -1.42
C THR A 96 -24.79 -3.68 -2.08
N LEU A 97 -25.35 -2.59 -2.60
CA LEU A 97 -24.58 -1.51 -3.23
C LEU A 97 -23.65 -0.83 -2.23
N PHE A 98 -24.10 -0.62 -0.99
CA PHE A 98 -23.29 -0.08 0.09
C PHE A 98 -22.11 -1.00 0.40
N SER A 99 -22.37 -2.29 0.63
CA SER A 99 -21.34 -3.30 0.90
C SER A 99 -20.28 -3.36 -0.22
N LEU A 100 -20.71 -3.39 -1.48
CA LEU A 100 -19.78 -3.37 -2.62
C LEU A 100 -18.93 -2.09 -2.70
N ARG A 101 -19.44 -0.95 -2.23
CA ARG A 101 -18.66 0.30 -2.15
C ARG A 101 -17.63 0.25 -1.03
N VAL A 102 -17.96 -0.37 0.10
CA VAL A 102 -17.01 -0.62 1.20
C VAL A 102 -15.88 -1.52 0.70
N ASP A 103 -16.21 -2.61 0.02
CA ASP A 103 -15.22 -3.51 -0.60
C ASP A 103 -14.32 -2.76 -1.60
N LEU A 104 -14.90 -1.91 -2.44
CA LEU A 104 -14.12 -1.10 -3.38
C LEU A 104 -13.17 -0.15 -2.65
N ASN A 105 -13.65 0.47 -1.55
CA ASN A 105 -12.82 1.33 -0.72
C ASN A 105 -11.65 0.56 -0.10
N TYR A 106 -11.88 -0.66 0.38
CA TYR A 106 -10.85 -1.56 0.88
C TYR A 106 -9.76 -1.78 -0.18
N VAL A 107 -10.12 -2.11 -1.42
CA VAL A 107 -9.13 -2.29 -2.50
C VAL A 107 -8.37 -1.00 -2.79
N LEU A 108 -9.03 0.14 -2.83
CA LEU A 108 -8.41 1.42 -3.18
C LEU A 108 -7.44 1.93 -2.10
N ASN A 109 -7.84 1.81 -0.83
CA ASN A 109 -7.13 2.43 0.30
C ASN A 109 -6.31 1.44 1.14
N TYR A 110 -6.18 0.19 0.70
CA TYR A 110 -5.39 -0.82 1.41
C TYR A 110 -3.96 -0.34 1.71
N PRO A 111 -3.44 -0.57 2.94
CA PRO A 111 -2.08 -0.19 3.32
C PRO A 111 -1.01 -0.74 2.36
N LYS A 112 -0.09 0.11 1.92
CA LYS A 112 0.92 -0.25 0.89
C LYS A 112 2.04 -1.15 1.40
N LEU A 113 2.22 -1.21 2.72
CA LEU A 113 3.29 -1.97 3.39
C LEU A 113 2.81 -3.33 3.92
N GLU A 114 1.52 -3.63 3.80
CA GLU A 114 0.93 -4.87 4.29
C GLU A 114 0.65 -5.84 3.13
N PRO A 115 0.69 -7.16 3.37
CA PRO A 115 0.29 -8.14 2.38
C PRO A 115 -1.21 -7.99 2.08
N TYR A 116 -1.58 -7.80 0.82
CA TYR A 116 -2.98 -7.66 0.42
C TYR A 116 -3.75 -8.97 0.56
N ILE A 117 -4.92 -8.93 1.18
CA ILE A 117 -5.86 -10.05 1.29
C ILE A 117 -6.91 -9.89 0.18
N ALA A 118 -6.97 -10.87 -0.72
CA ALA A 118 -7.85 -10.83 -1.89
C ALA A 118 -9.31 -11.06 -1.50
N LEU A 119 -10.22 -10.31 -2.12
CA LEU A 119 -11.67 -10.46 -1.89
C LEU A 119 -12.28 -11.57 -2.76
N PHE A 120 -11.67 -11.86 -3.92
CA PHE A 120 -12.13 -12.91 -4.83
C PHE A 120 -10.98 -13.88 -5.14
N PRO A 121 -10.62 -14.77 -4.21
CA PRO A 121 -9.55 -15.74 -4.42
C PRO A 121 -9.93 -16.70 -5.56
N SER A 122 -8.98 -16.93 -6.46
CA SER A 122 -9.16 -17.73 -7.68
C SER A 122 -9.57 -19.19 -7.44
N GLY A 123 -9.57 -19.67 -6.20
CA GLY A 123 -9.92 -21.05 -5.83
C GLY A 123 -11.37 -21.25 -5.39
N GLU A 124 -12.10 -20.19 -5.00
CA GLU A 124 -13.50 -20.31 -4.55
C GLU A 124 -14.51 -20.18 -5.69
N ASP A 125 -14.20 -19.40 -6.73
CA ASP A 125 -15.04 -19.27 -7.93
C ASP A 125 -15.19 -20.59 -8.73
N ALA A 126 -14.45 -21.65 -8.40
CA ALA A 126 -14.57 -22.99 -9.02
C ALA A 126 -15.63 -23.89 -8.36
N ASN A 127 -16.19 -23.49 -7.21
CA ASN A 127 -17.18 -24.27 -6.45
C ASN A 127 -18.53 -23.55 -6.31
N ALA A 128 -18.73 -22.46 -7.05
CA ALA A 128 -19.96 -21.66 -7.04
C ALA A 128 -20.58 -21.63 -8.45
N ASP A 129 -20.84 -22.80 -9.01
CA ASP A 129 -21.75 -23.05 -10.13
C ASP A 129 -22.93 -23.90 -9.63
#